data_AF-A0A2E6GZQ9-F1
#
_entry.id   AF-A0A2E6GZQ9-F1
#
_cell.length_a   1.000
_cell.length_b   1.000
_cell.length_c   1.000
_cell.angle_alpha   90.00
_cell.angle_beta   90.00
_cell.angle_gamma   90.00
#
_symmetry.space_group_name_H-M   'P 1'
#
loop_
_entity.id
_entity.type
_entity.pdbx_description
1 polymer ?
#
loop_
_entity_poly.entity_id
_entity_poly.type
_entity_poly.pdbx_seq_one_letter_code
_entity_poly.pdbx_strand_id
1 'polypeptide(L)'
;MITEAYLSPFQNIFQNLALEDYFLRQEHRELILFYVNNPCVVMGNFQIPWAETNSSFLKESNISLARRQSGGGCVYHDLGNLNFCFLRNKSILTEADKSIHLKMIQDLLKTRGINTEKLEKSGMVFLKDDKKFKFSGEAFKQIKNRSFHHGTLLIDSNLVNLNTALKPDFSFLKTKAVASNPHLVGNLIDVWGGISPSVFYKEFLSFHKLSQFKTPIGLEELVEKGSSSWSCSEQVFGKTPVFEVQQNNKTLVVSGGQVIEEDGVEVRKRDFSGELS
;
A
#
# COMPACT_ATOMS: atom_id res chain seq x y z
N MET A 1 17.63 -10.86 12.71
CA MET A 1 16.97 -9.96 13.67
C MET A 1 16.97 -8.56 13.08
N ILE A 2 15.91 -7.78 13.31
CA ILE A 2 15.86 -6.37 12.93
C ILE A 2 16.90 -5.63 13.79
N THR A 3 17.78 -4.90 13.12
CA THR A 3 18.87 -4.17 13.77
C THR A 3 18.55 -2.69 13.95
N GLU A 4 17.69 -2.12 13.10
CA GLU A 4 17.39 -0.69 13.12
C GLU A 4 15.91 -0.39 12.85
N ALA A 5 15.45 0.73 13.40
CA ALA A 5 14.10 1.23 13.19
C ALA A 5 14.14 2.69 12.74
N TYR A 6 13.45 2.99 11.65
CA TYR A 6 13.38 4.31 11.04
C TYR A 6 11.95 4.83 11.06
N LEU A 7 11.81 6.15 11.22
CA LEU A 7 10.56 6.87 11.02
C LEU A 7 10.75 7.84 9.85
N SER A 8 9.88 7.76 8.85
CA SER A 8 9.91 8.72 7.75
C SER A 8 9.45 10.09 8.23
N PRO A 9 10.14 11.19 7.87
CA PRO A 9 9.67 12.55 8.10
C PRO A 9 8.61 12.98 7.07
N PHE A 10 8.38 12.19 6.02
CA PHE A 10 7.51 12.53 4.91
C PHE A 10 6.09 12.00 5.11
N GLN A 11 5.12 12.79 4.66
CA GLN A 11 3.72 12.39 4.58
C GLN A 11 3.23 12.26 3.12
N ASN A 12 4.07 12.55 2.13
CA ASN A 12 3.71 12.33 0.73
C ASN A 12 4.01 10.87 0.34
N ILE A 13 3.03 10.21 -0.29
CA ILE A 13 3.17 8.80 -0.70
C ILE A 13 4.32 8.57 -1.68
N PHE A 14 4.57 9.50 -2.61
CA PHE A 14 5.64 9.36 -3.60
C PHE A 14 7.01 9.49 -2.96
N GLN A 15 7.17 10.37 -1.97
CA GLN A 15 8.38 10.46 -1.15
C GLN A 15 8.59 9.17 -0.34
N ASN A 16 7.55 8.65 0.31
CA ASN A 16 7.65 7.41 1.08
C ASN A 16 7.96 6.18 0.21
N LEU A 17 7.41 6.09 -1.01
CA LEU A 17 7.77 5.05 -1.98
C LEU A 17 9.22 5.18 -2.48
N ALA A 18 9.69 6.41 -2.69
CA ALA A 18 11.09 6.67 -3.04
C ALA A 18 12.03 6.26 -1.89
N LEU A 19 11.66 6.54 -0.64
CA LEU A 19 12.44 6.14 0.54
C LEU A 19 12.45 4.60 0.72
N GLU A 20 11.32 3.91 0.53
CA GLU A 20 11.29 2.44 0.52
C GLU A 20 12.22 1.86 -0.55
N ASP A 21 12.20 2.41 -1.77
CA ASP A 21 13.05 1.95 -2.86
C ASP A 21 14.53 2.22 -2.60
N TYR A 22 14.86 3.38 -2.02
CA TYR A 22 16.22 3.69 -1.59
C TYR A 22 16.73 2.65 -0.58
N PHE A 23 15.99 2.38 0.49
CA PHE A 23 16.41 1.37 1.47
C PHE A 23 16.44 -0.05 0.89
N LEU A 24 15.57 -0.37 -0.05
CA LEU A 24 15.60 -1.67 -0.72
C LEU A 24 16.91 -1.86 -1.50
N ARG A 25 17.42 -0.80 -2.14
CA ARG A 25 18.56 -0.86 -3.05
C ARG A 25 19.91 -0.55 -2.40
N GLN A 26 19.96 0.41 -1.48
CA GLN A 26 21.20 0.99 -0.96
C GLN A 26 21.54 0.50 0.45
N GLU A 27 20.56 0.03 1.21
CA GLU A 27 20.79 -0.43 2.56
C GLU A 27 21.06 -1.94 2.60
N HIS A 28 21.94 -2.37 3.50
CA HIS A 28 22.30 -3.79 3.70
C HIS A 28 21.91 -4.31 5.07
N ARG A 29 21.60 -3.42 6.00
CA ARG A 29 21.10 -3.77 7.34
C ARG A 29 19.66 -4.29 7.28
N GLU A 30 19.29 -5.01 8.34
CA GLU A 30 17.93 -5.47 8.59
C GLU A 30 17.21 -4.37 9.36
N LEU A 31 16.16 -3.79 8.77
CA LEU A 31 15.50 -2.64 9.38
C LEU A 31 13.99 -2.67 9.21
N ILE A 32 13.31 -1.87 10.04
CA ILE A 32 11.90 -1.54 9.88
C ILE A 32 11.77 -0.04 9.65
N LEU A 33 10.99 0.36 8.64
CA LEU A 33 10.60 1.74 8.39
C LEU A 33 9.12 1.90 8.73
N PHE A 34 8.76 2.90 9.52
CA PHE A 34 7.38 3.33 9.73
C PHE A 34 7.13 4.68 9.05
N TYR A 35 5.91 4.85 8.52
CA TYR A 35 5.46 6.12 7.94
C TYR A 35 3.94 6.21 7.89
N VAL A 36 3.42 7.44 7.85
CA VAL A 36 2.03 7.76 7.54
C VAL A 36 1.98 8.54 6.24
N ASN A 37 0.84 8.55 5.55
CA ASN A 37 0.67 9.34 4.34
C ASN A 37 -0.51 10.30 4.51
N ASN A 38 -0.43 11.46 3.87
CA ASN A 38 -1.61 12.23 3.50
C ASN A 38 -2.55 11.37 2.66
N PRO A 39 -3.86 11.71 2.59
CA PRO A 39 -4.85 10.94 1.87
C PRO A 39 -4.38 10.48 0.49
N CYS A 40 -4.27 9.17 0.31
CA CYS A 40 -3.88 8.56 -0.96
C CYS A 40 -4.47 7.16 -1.13
N VAL A 41 -4.54 6.73 -2.38
CA VAL A 41 -4.82 5.35 -2.76
C VAL A 41 -3.53 4.75 -3.32
N VAL A 42 -3.18 3.55 -2.86
CA VAL A 42 -1.97 2.83 -3.27
C VAL A 42 -2.34 1.50 -3.88
N MET A 43 -2.25 1.40 -5.20
CA MET A 43 -2.52 0.17 -5.95
C MET A 43 -1.27 -0.68 -6.15
N GLY A 44 -1.46 -1.98 -6.26
CA GLY A 44 -0.42 -2.95 -6.56
C GLY A 44 0.10 -2.81 -7.99
N ASN A 45 1.32 -3.31 -8.23
CA ASN A 45 2.03 -3.12 -9.50
C ASN A 45 1.27 -3.63 -10.74
N PHE A 46 0.39 -4.64 -10.59
CA PHE A 46 -0.32 -5.30 -11.69
C PHE A 46 -1.85 -5.07 -11.67
N GLN A 47 -2.31 -4.00 -11.02
CA GLN A 47 -3.73 -3.65 -10.97
C GLN A 47 -4.11 -2.63 -12.05
N ILE A 48 -5.41 -2.55 -12.32
CA ILE A 48 -6.00 -1.55 -13.22
C ILE A 48 -6.61 -0.43 -12.36
N PRO A 49 -6.20 0.84 -12.52
CA PRO A 49 -6.68 1.96 -11.71
C PRO A 49 -8.21 2.06 -11.62
N TRP A 50 -8.88 2.05 -12.78
CA TRP A 50 -10.33 2.19 -12.89
C TRP A 50 -11.12 0.98 -12.37
N ALA A 51 -10.46 -0.15 -12.16
CA ALA A 51 -11.04 -1.35 -11.57
C ALA A 51 -11.00 -1.33 -10.04
N GLU A 52 -10.28 -0.38 -9.46
CA GLU A 52 -9.88 -0.41 -8.05
C GLU A 52 -10.19 0.90 -7.32
N THR A 53 -10.53 1.96 -8.07
CA THR A 53 -10.63 3.32 -7.52
C THR A 53 -11.82 4.08 -8.08
N ASN A 54 -12.28 5.07 -7.32
CA ASN A 54 -13.31 6.02 -7.70
C ASN A 54 -12.64 7.32 -8.15
N SER A 55 -12.31 7.39 -9.43
CA SER A 55 -11.50 8.46 -10.02
C SER A 55 -12.04 9.86 -9.72
N SER A 56 -13.34 10.04 -9.85
CA SER A 56 -14.02 11.32 -9.58
C SER A 56 -13.83 11.74 -8.12
N PHE A 57 -14.07 10.82 -7.16
CA PHE A 57 -13.90 11.12 -5.74
C PHE A 57 -12.45 11.41 -5.38
N LEU A 58 -11.49 10.68 -5.95
CA LEU A 58 -10.06 10.93 -5.72
C LEU A 58 -9.70 12.36 -6.13
N LYS A 59 -10.14 12.79 -7.31
CA LYS A 59 -9.91 14.14 -7.84
C LYS A 59 -10.57 15.22 -7.00
N GLU A 60 -11.87 15.07 -6.73
CA GLU A 60 -12.65 16.05 -5.94
C GLU A 60 -12.11 16.23 -4.52
N SER A 61 -11.56 15.16 -3.94
CA SER A 61 -11.04 15.14 -2.57
C SER A 61 -9.52 15.37 -2.47
N ASN A 62 -8.84 15.66 -3.58
CA ASN A 62 -7.37 15.80 -3.65
C ASN A 62 -6.61 14.58 -3.08
N ILE A 63 -7.11 13.37 -3.32
CA ILE A 63 -6.52 12.10 -2.89
C ILE A 63 -5.56 11.62 -3.99
N SER A 64 -4.29 11.46 -3.66
CA SER A 64 -3.27 11.01 -4.62
C SER A 64 -3.47 9.54 -5.00
N LEU A 65 -3.26 9.17 -6.27
CA LEU A 65 -3.17 7.77 -6.70
C LEU A 65 -1.71 7.38 -6.93
N ALA A 66 -1.24 6.30 -6.30
CA ALA A 66 0.12 5.81 -6.43
C ALA A 66 0.16 4.32 -6.82
N ARG A 67 1.13 3.95 -7.67
CA ARG A 67 1.46 2.55 -7.99
C ARG A 67 2.72 2.12 -7.27
N ARG A 68 2.60 1.18 -6.33
CA ARG A 68 3.76 0.61 -5.62
C ARG A 68 4.45 -0.49 -6.43
N GLN A 69 5.71 -0.76 -6.11
CA GLN A 69 6.53 -1.76 -6.82
C GLN A 69 6.25 -3.23 -6.46
N SER A 70 5.54 -3.48 -5.36
CA SER A 70 5.08 -4.82 -4.94
C SER A 70 3.76 -5.18 -5.61
N GLY A 71 3.41 -6.48 -5.60
CA GLY A 71 2.07 -6.94 -5.97
C GLY A 71 1.02 -6.66 -4.89
N GLY A 72 -0.10 -7.38 -4.95
CA GLY A 72 -1.22 -7.29 -4.01
C GLY A 72 -2.33 -6.33 -4.47
N GLY A 73 -3.32 -6.14 -3.61
CA GLY A 73 -4.51 -5.33 -3.88
C GLY A 73 -4.33 -3.82 -3.65
N CYS A 74 -5.42 -3.08 -3.74
CA CYS A 74 -5.48 -1.64 -3.58
C CYS A 74 -5.86 -1.27 -2.14
N VAL A 75 -5.24 -0.23 -1.59
CA VAL A 75 -5.47 0.23 -0.21
C VAL A 75 -5.57 1.75 -0.16
N TYR A 76 -6.31 2.27 0.83
CA TYR A 76 -6.39 3.68 1.14
C TYR A 76 -5.51 4.00 2.35
N HIS A 77 -4.78 5.10 2.29
CA HIS A 77 -4.03 5.65 3.41
C HIS A 77 -4.54 7.05 3.75
N ASP A 78 -4.47 7.38 5.03
CA ASP A 78 -4.54 8.72 5.59
C ASP A 78 -3.62 8.78 6.82
N LEU A 79 -3.71 9.87 7.59
CA LEU A 79 -2.91 10.03 8.82
C LEU A 79 -3.27 9.02 9.92
N GLY A 80 -4.44 8.37 9.83
CA GLY A 80 -4.88 7.29 10.70
C GLY A 80 -4.39 5.90 10.27
N ASN A 81 -3.76 5.79 9.09
CA ASN A 81 -3.17 4.54 8.59
C ASN A 81 -1.66 4.54 8.78
N LEU A 82 -1.17 3.71 9.70
CA LEU A 82 0.27 3.50 9.91
C LEU A 82 0.79 2.44 8.93
N ASN A 83 1.82 2.78 8.17
CA ASN A 83 2.53 1.85 7.30
C ASN A 83 3.80 1.37 7.98
N PHE A 84 4.14 0.12 7.73
CA PHE A 84 5.42 -0.48 8.12
C PHE A 84 6.08 -1.14 6.91
N CYS A 85 7.41 -1.16 6.88
CA CYS A 85 8.18 -1.83 5.84
C CYS A 85 9.41 -2.50 6.47
N PHE A 86 9.38 -3.83 6.54
CA PHE A 86 10.49 -4.65 6.99
C PHE A 86 11.41 -4.95 5.81
N LEU A 87 12.67 -4.50 5.87
CA LEU A 87 13.68 -4.71 4.85
C LEU A 87 14.73 -5.70 5.31
N ARG A 88 14.97 -6.73 4.49
CA ARG A 88 15.82 -7.87 4.83
C ARG A 88 16.64 -8.40 3.66
N ASN A 89 17.80 -8.97 3.96
CA ASN A 89 18.61 -9.70 3.00
C ASN A 89 17.95 -11.02 2.57
N LYS A 90 17.99 -11.34 1.27
CA LYS A 90 17.31 -12.51 0.71
C LYS A 90 17.88 -13.85 1.21
N SER A 91 19.19 -13.90 1.47
CA SER A 91 19.88 -15.13 1.95
C SER A 91 19.34 -15.64 3.29
N ILE A 92 18.69 -14.79 4.06
CA ILE A 92 18.13 -15.12 5.38
C ILE A 92 16.60 -15.07 5.38
N LEU A 93 15.96 -15.06 4.20
CA LEU A 93 14.51 -15.17 4.08
C LEU A 93 14.12 -16.63 3.89
N THR A 94 13.71 -17.27 4.97
CA THR A 94 12.91 -18.50 4.91
C THR A 94 11.42 -18.16 4.74
N GLU A 95 10.58 -19.13 4.37
CA GLU A 95 9.13 -18.89 4.35
C GLU A 95 8.59 -18.53 5.75
N ALA A 96 9.22 -19.07 6.80
CA ALA A 96 8.94 -18.71 8.21
C ALA A 96 9.32 -17.26 8.53
N ASP A 97 10.29 -16.66 7.83
CA ASP A 97 10.66 -15.25 8.00
C ASP A 97 9.59 -14.29 7.46
N LYS A 98 8.75 -14.69 6.49
CA LYS A 98 7.61 -13.84 6.06
C LYS A 98 6.56 -13.72 7.15
N SER A 99 6.35 -14.78 7.94
CA SER A 99 5.44 -14.75 9.10
C SER A 99 6.01 -14.01 10.31
N ILE A 100 7.33 -13.88 10.43
CA ILE A 100 7.94 -13.28 11.63
C ILE A 100 7.59 -11.79 11.81
N HIS A 101 7.48 -11.07 10.69
CA HIS A 101 7.16 -9.64 10.70
C HIS A 101 5.76 -9.35 11.26
N LEU A 102 4.76 -10.08 10.77
CA LEU A 102 3.40 -9.97 11.29
C LEU A 102 3.35 -10.48 12.74
N LYS A 103 4.09 -11.55 13.06
CA LYS A 103 4.15 -12.08 14.42
C LYS A 103 4.62 -11.03 15.43
N MET A 104 5.61 -10.20 15.08
CA MET A 104 6.05 -9.08 15.93
C MET A 104 4.92 -8.08 16.24
N ILE A 105 4.06 -7.80 15.25
CA ILE A 105 2.89 -6.94 15.44
C ILE A 105 1.84 -7.65 16.32
N GLN A 106 1.55 -8.92 16.02
CA GLN A 106 0.58 -9.71 16.80
C GLN A 106 0.99 -9.85 18.27
N ASP A 107 2.28 -10.05 18.55
CA ASP A 107 2.78 -10.21 19.92
C ASP A 107 2.62 -8.92 20.73
N LEU A 108 2.84 -7.74 20.11
CA LEU A 108 2.51 -6.46 20.74
C LEU A 108 1.01 -6.34 21.01
N LEU A 109 0.16 -6.58 20.00
CA LEU A 109 -1.29 -6.49 20.14
C LEU A 109 -1.83 -7.46 21.22
N LYS A 110 -1.23 -8.64 21.35
CA LYS A 110 -1.57 -9.60 22.41
C LYS A 110 -1.32 -9.04 23.82
N THR A 111 -0.28 -8.22 24.03
CA THR A 111 -0.07 -7.54 25.33
C THR A 111 -1.18 -6.55 25.68
N ARG A 112 -1.92 -6.08 24.67
CA ARG A 112 -3.09 -5.22 24.82
C ARG A 112 -4.41 -5.99 24.88
N GLY A 113 -4.36 -7.32 24.95
CA GLY A 113 -5.55 -8.18 25.00
C GLY A 113 -6.26 -8.34 23.65
N ILE A 114 -5.64 -7.91 22.55
CA ILE A 114 -6.26 -7.93 21.22
C ILE A 114 -5.88 -9.24 20.52
N ASN A 115 -6.89 -10.10 20.32
CA ASN A 115 -6.72 -11.34 19.58
C ASN A 115 -6.73 -11.06 18.07
N THR A 116 -5.70 -11.54 17.38
CA THR A 116 -5.54 -11.34 15.95
C THR A 116 -5.30 -12.66 15.23
N GLU A 117 -5.76 -12.73 13.99
CA GLU A 117 -5.51 -13.85 13.10
C GLU A 117 -4.83 -13.34 11.82
N LYS A 118 -3.90 -14.14 11.30
CA LYS A 118 -3.31 -13.88 9.99
C LYS A 118 -4.27 -14.37 8.91
N LEU A 119 -4.54 -13.51 7.93
CA LEU A 119 -5.16 -13.91 6.67
C LEU A 119 -4.05 -14.29 5.68
N GLU A 120 -4.15 -15.47 5.07
CA GLU A 120 -3.17 -15.90 4.08
C GLU A 120 -3.04 -14.87 2.95
N LYS A 121 -1.82 -14.35 2.76
CA LYS A 121 -1.42 -13.40 1.71
C LYS A 121 -2.21 -12.09 1.69
N SER A 122 -2.97 -11.80 2.76
CA SER A 122 -3.90 -10.67 2.79
C SER A 122 -3.73 -9.79 4.02
N GLY A 123 -2.94 -10.19 5.02
CA GLY A 123 -2.61 -9.38 6.20
C GLY A 123 -3.21 -9.95 7.48
N MET A 124 -3.89 -9.12 8.29
CA MET A 124 -4.40 -9.54 9.60
C MET A 124 -5.80 -8.98 9.90
N VAL A 125 -6.53 -9.74 10.72
CA VAL A 125 -7.85 -9.37 11.27
C VAL A 125 -7.81 -9.39 12.79
N PHE A 126 -8.63 -8.55 13.43
CA PHE A 126 -8.98 -8.70 14.85
C PHE A 126 -10.43 -9.19 14.96
N LEU A 127 -10.74 -9.81 16.08
CA LEU A 127 -12.09 -10.26 16.43
C LEU A 127 -12.78 -9.21 17.30
N LYS A 128 -14.00 -8.83 16.92
CA LYS A 128 -14.90 -7.98 17.70
C LYS A 128 -16.34 -8.41 17.44
N ASP A 129 -17.12 -8.65 18.48
CA ASP A 129 -18.52 -9.06 18.40
C ASP A 129 -18.76 -10.24 17.43
N ASP A 130 -17.96 -11.30 17.57
CA ASP A 130 -17.95 -12.51 16.72
C ASP A 130 -17.73 -12.26 15.21
N LYS A 131 -17.27 -11.06 14.84
CA LYS A 131 -16.92 -10.69 13.47
C LYS A 131 -15.42 -10.44 13.33
N LYS A 132 -14.91 -10.75 12.13
CA LYS A 132 -13.51 -10.48 11.75
C LYS A 132 -13.43 -9.15 11.02
N PHE A 133 -12.61 -8.26 11.54
CA PHE A 133 -12.33 -6.95 10.94
C PHE A 133 -10.88 -6.90 10.50
N LYS A 134 -10.66 -6.71 9.21
CA LYS A 134 -9.33 -6.54 8.63
C LYS A 134 -8.80 -5.16 9.01
N PHE A 135 -7.66 -5.14 9.69
CA PHE A 135 -6.98 -3.91 10.09
C PHE A 135 -5.61 -3.79 9.45
N SER A 136 -5.13 -4.83 8.77
CA SER A 136 -3.80 -4.84 8.14
C SER A 136 -3.84 -5.52 6.79
N GLY A 137 -3.23 -4.89 5.78
CA GLY A 137 -2.86 -5.49 4.51
C GLY A 137 -1.37 -5.75 4.44
N GLU A 138 -0.93 -6.76 3.67
CA GLU A 138 0.48 -7.06 3.43
C GLU A 138 0.80 -7.17 1.94
N ALA A 139 2.03 -6.79 1.56
CA ALA A 139 2.60 -7.08 0.25
C ALA A 139 4.13 -7.23 0.32
N PHE A 140 4.68 -7.95 -0.66
CA PHE A 140 6.10 -8.30 -0.70
C PHE A 140 6.74 -7.88 -2.01
N LYS A 141 8.01 -7.50 -1.93
CA LYS A 141 8.89 -7.31 -3.09
C LYS A 141 10.21 -8.01 -2.83
N GLN A 142 10.71 -8.73 -3.84
CA GLN A 142 12.04 -9.32 -3.82
C GLN A 142 12.83 -8.83 -5.02
N ILE A 143 14.06 -8.42 -4.78
CA ILE A 143 15.10 -8.18 -5.79
C ILE A 143 16.24 -9.20 -5.58
N LYS A 144 17.33 -9.09 -6.35
CA LYS A 144 18.41 -10.10 -6.37
C LYS A 144 18.90 -10.49 -4.96
N ASN A 145 19.24 -9.51 -4.13
CA ASN A 145 19.86 -9.74 -2.81
C ASN A 145 19.02 -9.23 -1.62
N ARG A 146 17.93 -8.50 -1.89
CA ARG A 146 17.15 -7.81 -0.86
C ARG A 146 15.67 -8.04 -1.07
N SER A 147 14.91 -7.89 -0.01
CA SER A 147 13.45 -7.89 -0.06
C SER A 147 12.90 -6.85 0.89
N PHE A 148 11.65 -6.49 0.67
CA PHE A 148 10.84 -5.93 1.73
C PHE A 148 9.51 -6.68 1.88
N HIS A 149 8.97 -6.59 3.09
CA HIS A 149 7.61 -6.90 3.44
C HIS A 149 7.00 -5.64 4.05
N HIS A 150 6.06 -5.03 3.35
CA HIS A 150 5.37 -3.85 3.85
C HIS A 150 3.90 -4.15 4.07
N GLY A 151 3.28 -3.29 4.86
CA GLY A 151 1.87 -3.41 5.16
C GLY A 151 1.32 -2.19 5.85
N THR A 152 0.02 -2.26 6.07
CA THR A 152 -0.75 -1.20 6.70
C THR A 152 -1.27 -1.64 8.05
N LEU A 153 -1.59 -0.67 8.90
CA LEU A 153 -2.33 -0.81 10.14
C LEU A 153 -3.35 0.33 10.16
N LEU A 154 -4.63 -0.01 10.05
CA LEU A 154 -5.74 0.90 10.26
C LEU A 154 -5.79 1.21 11.76
N ILE A 155 -5.20 2.35 12.16
CA ILE A 155 -5.19 2.79 13.55
C ILE A 155 -6.48 3.53 13.86
N ASP A 156 -6.73 4.59 13.09
CA ASP A 156 -7.90 5.47 13.20
C ASP A 156 -8.17 6.16 11.86
N SER A 157 -8.27 5.37 10.79
CA SER A 157 -8.50 5.89 9.44
C SER A 157 -9.96 6.22 9.20
N ASN A 158 -10.22 7.17 8.30
CA ASN A 158 -11.55 7.47 7.83
C ASN A 158 -12.07 6.35 6.91
N LEU A 159 -12.80 5.40 7.50
CA LEU A 159 -13.32 4.24 6.78
C LEU A 159 -14.39 4.62 5.74
N VAL A 160 -15.05 5.77 5.85
CA VAL A 160 -16.00 6.26 4.83
C VAL A 160 -15.24 6.67 3.58
N ASN A 161 -14.17 7.46 3.73
CA ASN A 161 -13.30 7.85 2.62
C ASN A 161 -12.62 6.62 2.00
N LEU A 162 -12.15 5.68 2.82
CA LEU A 162 -11.59 4.41 2.34
C LEU A 162 -12.57 3.66 1.44
N ASN A 163 -13.79 3.43 1.91
CA ASN A 163 -14.80 2.69 1.14
C ASN A 163 -15.23 3.43 -0.13
N THR A 164 -15.27 4.77 -0.08
CA THR A 164 -15.64 5.60 -1.24
C THR A 164 -14.54 5.65 -2.28
N ALA A 165 -13.28 5.79 -1.85
CA ALA A 165 -12.11 5.88 -2.73
C ALA A 165 -11.80 4.57 -3.44
N LEU A 166 -12.09 3.43 -2.80
CA LEU A 166 -11.83 2.09 -3.35
C LEU A 166 -13.03 1.48 -4.10
N LYS A 167 -14.06 2.29 -4.40
CA LYS A 167 -15.18 1.87 -5.23
C LYS A 167 -14.79 1.97 -6.71
N PRO A 168 -14.80 0.87 -7.49
CA PRO A 168 -14.39 0.92 -8.90
C PRO A 168 -15.25 1.85 -9.76
N ASP A 169 -14.64 2.56 -10.71
CA ASP A 169 -15.35 3.36 -11.72
C ASP A 169 -16.22 2.49 -12.63
N PHE A 170 -15.69 1.31 -12.99
CA PHE A 170 -16.38 0.35 -13.84
C PHE A 170 -16.76 -0.90 -13.06
N SER A 171 -18.05 -1.26 -13.11
CA SER A 171 -18.56 -2.47 -12.46
C SER A 171 -18.04 -3.76 -13.08
N PHE A 172 -17.62 -3.72 -14.35
CA PHE A 172 -17.09 -4.87 -15.06
C PHE A 172 -16.01 -4.46 -16.07
N LEU A 173 -14.87 -5.14 -16.00
CA LEU A 173 -13.79 -5.08 -16.98
C LEU A 173 -13.39 -6.51 -17.33
N LYS A 174 -13.23 -6.82 -18.61
CA LYS A 174 -12.70 -8.12 -19.03
C LYS A 174 -11.19 -8.05 -19.03
N THR A 175 -10.55 -8.75 -18.09
CA THR A 175 -9.11 -8.68 -17.87
C THR A 175 -8.54 -9.93 -17.19
N LYS A 176 -7.21 -10.09 -17.24
CA LYS A 176 -6.42 -11.04 -16.44
C LYS A 176 -5.65 -10.34 -15.30
N ALA A 177 -5.89 -9.04 -15.08
CA ALA A 177 -5.22 -8.27 -14.05
C ALA A 177 -5.54 -8.79 -12.64
N VAL A 178 -4.67 -8.45 -11.69
CA VAL A 178 -4.88 -8.80 -10.29
C VAL A 178 -5.99 -7.91 -9.72
N ALA A 179 -7.09 -8.51 -9.27
CA ALA A 179 -8.17 -7.81 -8.57
C ALA A 179 -7.90 -7.76 -7.06
N SER A 180 -8.37 -6.71 -6.38
CA SER A 180 -8.44 -6.70 -4.92
C SER A 180 -9.42 -7.75 -4.37
N ASN A 181 -9.17 -8.20 -3.14
CA ASN A 181 -10.09 -9.06 -2.39
C ASN A 181 -10.74 -8.24 -1.25
N PRO A 182 -12.00 -7.81 -1.38
CA PRO A 182 -12.68 -7.00 -0.38
C PRO A 182 -12.82 -7.71 0.97
N HIS A 183 -12.63 -6.98 2.06
CA HIS A 183 -12.85 -7.47 3.42
C HIS A 183 -13.58 -6.41 4.23
N LEU A 184 -14.36 -6.84 5.23
CA LEU A 184 -14.84 -5.93 6.26
C LEU A 184 -13.61 -5.39 7.03
N VAL A 185 -13.47 -4.07 7.08
CA VAL A 185 -12.33 -3.39 7.72
C VAL A 185 -12.72 -2.77 9.06
N GLY A 186 -11.74 -2.61 9.95
CA GLY A 186 -11.94 -1.95 11.25
C GLY A 186 -10.66 -1.29 11.75
N ASN A 187 -10.82 -0.25 12.56
CA ASN A 187 -9.70 0.49 13.13
C ASN A 187 -9.26 -0.13 14.46
N LEU A 188 -7.96 -0.09 14.76
CA LEU A 188 -7.45 -0.57 16.05
C LEU A 188 -7.92 0.30 17.22
N ILE A 189 -8.26 1.58 17.01
CA ILE A 189 -8.82 2.45 18.07
C ILE A 189 -10.12 1.89 18.68
N ASP A 190 -10.87 1.09 17.92
CA ASP A 190 -12.10 0.44 18.37
C ASP A 190 -11.88 -0.66 19.41
N VAL A 191 -10.64 -1.14 19.56
CA VAL A 191 -10.22 -2.23 20.47
C VAL A 191 -8.98 -1.87 21.30
N TRP A 192 -8.38 -0.70 21.05
CA TRP A 192 -7.27 -0.13 21.79
C TRP A 192 -7.51 1.36 22.00
N GLY A 193 -8.16 1.72 23.12
CA GLY A 193 -8.45 3.11 23.46
C GLY A 193 -7.19 4.00 23.53
N GLY A 194 -7.24 5.17 22.90
CA GLY A 194 -6.16 6.16 22.92
C GLY A 194 -4.95 5.83 22.01
N ILE A 195 -5.03 4.77 21.20
CA ILE A 195 -4.00 4.47 20.22
C ILE A 195 -3.93 5.57 19.15
N SER A 196 -2.71 5.87 18.72
CA SER A 196 -2.41 6.65 17.52
C SER A 196 -1.22 5.99 16.81
N PRO A 197 -0.92 6.32 15.54
CA PRO A 197 0.29 5.84 14.88
C PRO A 197 1.54 6.04 15.74
N SER A 198 1.63 7.19 16.41
CA SER A 198 2.76 7.53 17.28
C SER A 198 2.86 6.71 18.56
N VAL A 199 1.72 6.37 19.16
CA VAL A 199 1.67 5.47 20.30
C VAL A 199 2.10 4.07 19.86
N PHE A 200 1.55 3.57 18.75
CA PHE A 200 1.85 2.24 18.25
C PHE A 200 3.35 2.05 17.98
N TYR A 201 3.99 2.93 17.19
CA TYR A 201 5.39 2.72 16.84
C TYR A 201 6.33 2.87 18.06
N LYS A 202 5.98 3.70 19.06
CA LYS A 202 6.77 3.84 20.30
C LYS A 202 6.67 2.59 21.15
N GLU A 203 5.46 2.05 21.30
CA GLU A 203 5.27 0.79 22.01
C GLU A 203 5.91 -0.38 21.29
N PHE A 204 5.86 -0.42 19.96
CA PHE A 204 6.56 -1.41 19.16
C PHE A 204 8.07 -1.41 19.44
N LEU A 205 8.72 -0.24 19.47
CA LEU A 205 10.14 -0.15 19.85
C LEU A 205 10.39 -0.69 21.26
N SER A 206 9.61 -0.22 22.23
CA SER A 206 9.78 -0.58 23.63
C SER A 206 9.62 -2.08 23.85
N PHE A 207 8.58 -2.67 23.25
CA PHE A 207 8.26 -4.09 23.38
C PHE A 207 9.34 -4.98 22.74
N HIS A 208 9.81 -4.61 21.55
CA HIS A 208 10.84 -5.36 20.82
C HIS A 208 12.28 -4.99 21.18
N LYS A 209 12.46 -4.13 22.19
CA LYS A 209 13.78 -3.65 22.67
C LYS A 209 14.65 -3.08 21.54
N LEU A 210 14.03 -2.41 20.59
CA LEU A 210 14.72 -1.73 19.50
C LEU A 210 15.26 -0.38 20.02
N SER A 211 16.40 0.05 19.47
CA SER A 211 16.94 1.39 19.75
C SER A 211 15.98 2.50 19.29
N GLN A 212 16.23 3.74 19.71
CA GLN A 212 15.40 4.89 19.32
C GLN A 212 15.25 5.01 17.79
N PHE A 213 14.09 5.52 17.34
CA PHE A 213 13.88 5.78 15.92
C PHE A 213 14.97 6.68 15.35
N LYS A 214 15.54 6.23 14.24
CA LYS A 214 16.38 7.08 13.40
C LYS A 214 15.50 7.79 12.38
N THR A 215 15.78 9.06 12.14
CA THR A 215 15.25 9.76 10.96
C THR A 215 16.26 9.57 9.82
N PRO A 216 15.83 9.31 8.58
CA PRO A 216 16.69 9.25 7.40
C PRO A 216 17.22 10.65 7.02
N ILE A 217 18.04 11.25 7.88
CA ILE A 217 18.63 12.58 7.70
C ILE A 217 19.57 12.57 6.49
N GLY A 218 19.51 13.62 5.67
CA GLY A 218 20.37 13.79 4.50
C GLY A 218 19.85 13.08 3.25
N LEU A 219 18.68 12.43 3.32
CA LEU A 219 18.02 11.81 2.18
C LEU A 219 16.93 12.71 1.58
N GLU A 220 16.69 13.90 2.11
CA GLU A 220 15.57 14.77 1.72
C GLU A 220 15.63 15.12 0.24
N GLU A 221 16.76 15.62 -0.26
CA GLU A 221 16.91 15.98 -1.67
C GLU A 221 16.83 14.75 -2.59
N LEU A 222 17.36 13.60 -2.15
CA LEU A 222 17.33 12.36 -2.91
C LEU A 222 15.90 11.84 -3.03
N VAL A 223 15.17 11.81 -1.92
CA VAL A 223 13.78 11.37 -1.85
C VAL A 223 12.90 12.31 -2.66
N GLU A 224 13.13 13.63 -2.57
CA GLU A 224 12.40 14.62 -3.36
C GLU A 224 12.59 14.37 -4.86
N LYS A 225 13.84 14.25 -5.32
CA LYS A 225 14.13 13.93 -6.73
C LYS A 225 13.56 12.59 -7.17
N GLY A 226 13.62 11.58 -6.31
CA GLY A 226 13.07 10.25 -6.56
C GLY A 226 11.54 10.26 -6.68
N SER A 227 10.86 11.10 -5.90
CA SER A 227 9.40 11.14 -5.84
C SER A 227 8.73 11.44 -7.18
N SER A 228 9.36 12.26 -8.04
CA SER A 228 8.88 12.58 -9.38
C SER A 228 8.76 11.35 -10.30
N SER A 229 9.61 10.33 -10.09
CA SER A 229 9.50 9.06 -10.82
C SER A 229 8.35 8.20 -10.32
N TRP A 230 7.87 8.44 -9.10
CA TRP A 230 6.73 7.73 -8.52
C TRP A 230 5.38 8.38 -8.83
N SER A 231 5.37 9.70 -9.04
CA SER A 231 4.16 10.47 -9.34
C SER A 231 3.85 10.61 -10.82
N CYS A 232 4.78 10.28 -11.72
CA CYS A 232 4.55 10.46 -13.15
C CYS A 232 3.49 9.50 -13.73
N SER A 233 2.77 9.96 -14.76
CA SER A 233 1.70 9.18 -15.41
C SER A 233 2.19 7.82 -15.92
N GLU A 234 3.42 7.75 -16.45
CA GLU A 234 4.01 6.48 -16.89
C GLU A 234 4.12 5.45 -15.74
N GLN A 235 4.50 5.87 -14.55
CA GLN A 235 4.58 4.99 -13.39
C GLN A 235 3.20 4.57 -12.89
N VAL A 236 2.23 5.50 -12.87
CA VAL A 236 0.89 5.24 -12.32
C VAL A 236 0.03 4.45 -13.31
N PHE A 237 0.00 4.84 -14.59
CA PHE A 237 -0.89 4.30 -15.62
C PHE A 237 -0.18 3.45 -16.67
N GLY A 238 1.07 3.75 -17.01
CA GLY A 238 1.83 3.06 -18.08
C GLY A 238 2.02 1.55 -17.86
N LYS A 239 1.93 1.09 -16.60
CA LYS A 239 2.00 -0.33 -16.22
C LYS A 239 0.65 -1.04 -16.17
N THR A 240 -0.43 -0.38 -16.59
CA THR A 240 -1.77 -0.97 -16.54
C THR A 240 -1.86 -2.17 -17.50
N PRO A 241 -2.22 -3.37 -17.00
CA PRO A 241 -2.42 -4.53 -17.84
C PRO A 241 -3.55 -4.32 -18.86
N VAL A 242 -3.56 -5.14 -19.90
CA VAL A 242 -4.62 -5.08 -20.91
C VAL A 242 -5.99 -5.38 -20.30
N PHE A 243 -6.99 -4.58 -20.64
CA PHE A 243 -8.39 -4.86 -20.33
C PHE A 243 -9.31 -4.37 -21.44
N GLU A 244 -10.51 -4.94 -21.46
CA GLU A 244 -11.61 -4.56 -22.34
C GLU A 244 -12.75 -3.98 -21.49
N VAL A 245 -13.32 -2.85 -21.94
CA VAL A 245 -14.40 -2.12 -21.26
C VAL A 245 -15.44 -1.65 -22.27
N GLN A 246 -16.71 -1.65 -21.87
CA GLN A 246 -17.76 -0.99 -22.63
C GLN A 246 -17.96 0.44 -22.13
N GLN A 247 -17.84 1.41 -23.04
CA GLN A 247 -18.05 2.83 -22.74
C GLN A 247 -18.72 3.51 -23.93
N ASN A 248 -19.80 4.26 -23.70
CA ASN A 248 -20.54 4.99 -24.74
C ASN A 248 -20.93 4.11 -25.95
N ASN A 249 -21.44 2.90 -25.68
CA ASN A 249 -21.82 1.89 -26.68
C ASN A 249 -20.67 1.39 -27.57
N LYS A 250 -19.42 1.61 -27.16
CA LYS A 250 -18.22 1.10 -27.84
C LYS A 250 -17.47 0.13 -26.95
N THR A 251 -16.85 -0.87 -27.56
CA THR A 251 -15.91 -1.76 -26.89
C THR A 251 -14.50 -1.20 -27.05
N LEU A 252 -13.87 -0.84 -25.94
CA LEU A 252 -12.50 -0.32 -25.92
C LEU A 252 -11.55 -1.36 -25.37
N VAL A 253 -10.40 -1.52 -26.02
CA VAL A 253 -9.26 -2.26 -25.46
C VAL A 253 -8.22 -1.25 -25.01
N VAL A 254 -7.81 -1.36 -23.74
CA VAL A 254 -6.88 -0.44 -23.09
C VAL A 254 -5.63 -1.19 -22.67
N SER A 255 -4.46 -0.60 -22.93
CA SER A 255 -3.15 -1.13 -22.53
C SER A 255 -2.22 0.02 -22.15
N GLY A 256 -1.50 -0.10 -21.03
CA GLY A 256 -0.60 0.96 -20.56
C GLY A 256 -1.31 2.30 -20.32
N GLY A 257 -2.60 2.25 -19.97
CA GLY A 257 -3.44 3.44 -19.79
C GLY A 257 -3.87 4.12 -21.09
N GLN A 258 -3.66 3.50 -22.25
CA GLN A 258 -4.06 4.05 -23.54
C GLN A 258 -5.08 3.15 -24.24
N VAL A 259 -6.07 3.74 -24.89
CA VAL A 259 -6.95 3.03 -25.82
C VAL A 259 -6.14 2.62 -27.03
N ILE A 260 -6.11 1.31 -27.32
CA ILE A 260 -5.39 0.73 -28.46
C ILE A 260 -6.33 0.18 -29.54
N GLU A 261 -7.54 -0.26 -29.17
CA GLU A 261 -8.57 -0.71 -30.10
C GLU A 261 -9.95 -0.16 -29.72
N GLU A 262 -10.78 0.09 -30.73
CA GLU A 262 -12.17 0.51 -30.62
C GLU A 262 -13.02 -0.37 -31.55
N ASP A 263 -13.99 -1.09 -31.00
CA ASP A 263 -14.87 -2.03 -31.71
C ASP A 263 -14.12 -3.07 -32.58
N GLY A 264 -12.97 -3.53 -32.07
CA GLY A 264 -12.10 -4.51 -32.73
C GLY A 264 -11.19 -3.93 -33.82
N VAL A 265 -11.13 -2.60 -33.96
CA VAL A 265 -10.25 -1.90 -34.91
C VAL A 265 -9.16 -1.17 -34.15
N GLU A 266 -7.90 -1.35 -34.56
CA GLU A 266 -6.77 -0.59 -33.99
C GLU A 266 -6.95 0.90 -34.26
N VAL A 267 -6.77 1.71 -33.23
CA VAL A 267 -6.92 3.17 -33.30
C VAL A 267 -5.63 3.88 -32.97
N ARG A 268 -5.53 5.16 -33.37
CA ARG A 268 -4.47 6.02 -32.86
C ARG A 268 -4.56 6.07 -31.34
N LYS A 269 -3.47 5.69 -30.67
CA LYS A 269 -3.40 5.67 -29.21
C LYS A 269 -3.82 7.01 -28.62
N ARG A 270 -4.77 6.94 -27.71
CA ARG A 270 -5.27 8.08 -26.94
C ARG A 270 -5.37 7.70 -25.48
N ASP A 271 -5.18 8.69 -24.62
CA ASP A 271 -5.18 8.49 -23.19
C ASP A 271 -6.55 8.00 -22.69
N PHE A 272 -6.54 6.91 -21.93
CA PHE A 272 -7.72 6.43 -21.20
C PHE A 272 -7.75 7.01 -19.78
N SER A 273 -6.63 7.54 -19.29
CA SER A 273 -6.52 8.20 -17.98
C SER A 273 -7.10 9.60 -17.91
N GLY A 274 -7.71 10.09 -18.99
CA GLY A 274 -8.52 11.30 -18.95
C GLY A 274 -9.54 11.24 -17.81
N GLU A 275 -9.45 12.25 -16.92
CA GLU A 275 -10.11 12.42 -15.61
C GLU A 275 -9.33 11.97 -14.35
N LEU A 276 -8.26 11.18 -14.46
CA LEU A 276 -7.38 10.77 -13.34
C LEU A 276 -6.05 11.52 -13.25
N SER A 277 -5.76 12.40 -14.22
CA SER A 277 -4.60 13.30 -14.24
C SER A 277 -4.96 14.73 -13.83
#